data_AF-A0A0M4EYD0-F1
#
_entry.id   AF-A0A0M4EYD0-F1
#
_cell.length_a   1.000
_cell.length_b   1.000
_cell.length_c   1.000
_cell.angle_alpha   90.00
_cell.angle_beta   90.00
_cell.angle_gamma   90.00
#
_symmetry.space_group_name_H-M   'P 1'
#
loop_
_entity.id
_entity.type
_entity.pdbx_description
1 polymer ?
#
loop_
_entity_poly.entity_id
_entity_poly.type
_entity_poly.pdbx_seq_one_letter_code
_entity_poly.pdbx_strand_id
1 'polypeptide(L)'
;MENLEPGIEMLPSEGSENTEHEAADSKPITRRDSNDAEPTEEELLSLETLRDSPLQWPERLPGMERFLTSSDTPIHTPSTHAAQSEADIAKINQLAALTPSQLIDKIKSMHDEIYQLGLRESKEMTRGKLLGIFDCIAKANP
;
A
#
# COMPACT_ATOMS: atom_id res chain seq x y z
N MET A 1 10.14 -20.24 41.50
CA MET A 1 9.96 -20.74 40.12
C MET A 1 9.28 -19.61 39.39
N GLU A 2 10.09 -18.66 38.94
CA GLU A 2 9.61 -17.45 38.27
C GLU A 2 9.43 -17.70 36.77
N ASN A 3 8.41 -17.07 36.19
CA ASN A 3 8.19 -17.13 34.75
C ASN A 3 9.13 -16.14 34.04
N LEU A 4 9.78 -16.59 32.97
CA LEU A 4 10.68 -15.77 32.16
C LEU A 4 10.11 -15.67 30.73
N GLU A 5 9.46 -14.55 30.41
CA GLU A 5 9.10 -14.24 29.03
C GLU A 5 10.34 -13.74 28.25
N PRO A 6 10.56 -14.19 27.01
CA PRO A 6 11.62 -13.67 26.16
C PRO A 6 11.14 -12.51 25.28
N GLY A 7 11.58 -11.29 25.63
CA GLY A 7 11.92 -10.21 24.69
C GLY A 7 10.87 -9.77 23.66
N ILE A 8 10.05 -8.77 24.01
CA ILE A 8 9.50 -7.83 23.02
C ILE A 8 10.54 -6.72 22.81
N GLU A 9 11.19 -6.68 21.65
CA GLU A 9 12.08 -5.56 21.29
C GLU A 9 11.24 -4.33 20.90
N MET A 10 11.12 -3.39 21.84
CA MET A 10 10.61 -2.05 21.54
C MET A 10 11.62 -1.27 20.71
N LEU A 11 11.26 -0.91 19.48
CA LEU A 11 12.00 0.11 18.73
C LEU A 11 11.90 1.46 19.45
N PRO A 12 13.00 2.25 19.51
CA PRO A 12 12.99 3.54 20.17
C PRO A 12 12.08 4.53 19.43
N SER A 13 11.22 5.22 20.18
CA SER A 13 10.47 6.36 19.67
C SER A 13 11.33 7.61 19.85
N GLU A 14 11.84 8.16 18.74
CA GLU A 14 12.60 9.42 18.79
C GLU A 14 11.65 10.59 19.08
N GLY A 15 11.61 10.99 20.34
CA GLY A 15 10.90 12.16 20.81
C GLY A 15 11.65 13.45 20.49
N SER A 16 10.91 14.55 20.37
CA SER A 16 11.48 15.88 20.11
C SER A 16 12.23 16.43 21.32
N GLU A 17 13.51 16.76 21.14
CA GLU A 17 14.24 17.64 22.04
C GLU A 17 13.97 19.12 21.70
N ASN A 18 13.86 19.95 22.72
CA ASN A 18 13.69 21.40 22.63
C ASN A 18 14.54 22.07 23.72
N THR A 19 14.91 23.35 23.51
CA THR A 19 15.44 24.30 24.52
C THR A 19 16.82 23.95 25.12
N GLU A 20 17.70 24.89 25.49
CA GLU A 20 17.53 26.33 25.76
C GLU A 20 18.84 27.17 25.60
N HIS A 21 18.73 28.48 25.91
CA HIS A 21 19.75 29.57 25.87
C HIS A 21 20.10 30.14 24.48
N GLU A 22 20.40 31.45 24.27
CA GLU A 22 20.08 32.74 24.93
C GLU A 22 20.57 33.91 24.00
N ALA A 23 20.36 35.23 24.15
CA ALA A 23 19.69 36.07 25.17
C ALA A 23 19.20 37.43 24.59
N ALA A 24 18.39 38.15 25.38
CA ALA A 24 18.22 39.61 25.48
C ALA A 24 18.23 40.52 24.21
N ASP A 25 17.04 41.01 23.84
CA ASP A 25 16.63 42.40 24.18
C ASP A 25 15.09 42.45 24.39
N SER A 26 14.56 43.52 24.98
CA SER A 26 13.14 43.65 25.34
C SER A 26 12.54 45.01 24.96
N LYS A 27 11.63 45.02 23.98
CA LYS A 27 10.67 46.10 23.72
C LYS A 27 9.41 45.58 22.99
N PRO A 28 8.30 46.36 22.97
CA PRO A 28 7.01 45.79 23.37
C PRO A 28 6.12 45.31 22.22
N ILE A 29 5.12 44.50 22.60
CA ILE A 29 3.96 44.18 21.79
C ILE A 29 3.12 45.45 21.54
N THR A 30 3.31 46.06 20.37
CA THR A 30 2.34 47.01 19.78
C THR A 30 1.49 46.25 18.77
N ARG A 31 0.17 46.31 18.89
CA ARG A 31 -0.76 45.57 18.02
C ARG A 31 -1.12 46.35 16.76
N ARG A 32 -1.12 45.62 15.64
CA ARG A 32 -1.55 46.01 14.28
C ARG A 32 -0.63 47.03 13.60
N ASP A 33 -0.09 46.62 12.46
CA ASP A 33 -0.33 47.38 11.24
C ASP A 33 -1.07 46.46 10.25
N SER A 34 -1.85 47.02 9.34
CA SER A 34 -2.84 46.27 8.55
C SER A 34 -2.41 46.07 7.11
N ASN A 35 -1.44 45.17 6.88
CA ASN A 35 -1.24 44.60 5.55
C ASN A 35 -2.17 43.41 5.37
N ASP A 36 -3.42 43.73 5.00
CA ASP A 36 -4.41 42.79 4.45
C ASP A 36 -4.02 42.46 2.99
N ALA A 37 -2.79 41.95 2.85
CA ALA A 37 -2.24 41.50 1.59
C ALA A 37 -2.82 40.11 1.31
N GLU A 38 -3.98 40.09 0.65
CA GLU A 38 -4.40 38.93 -0.16
C GLU A 38 -3.16 38.42 -0.92
N PRO A 39 -2.81 37.12 -0.81
CA PRO A 39 -1.68 36.57 -1.55
C PRO A 39 -1.90 36.86 -3.02
N THR A 40 -0.92 37.46 -3.69
CA THR A 40 -1.10 37.82 -5.09
C THR A 40 -1.42 36.57 -5.89
N GLU A 41 -2.28 36.69 -6.89
CA GLU A 41 -2.71 35.55 -7.70
C GLU A 41 -1.52 34.80 -8.33
N GLU A 42 -0.38 35.49 -8.51
CA GLU A 42 0.93 34.94 -8.87
C GLU A 42 1.56 33.99 -7.82
N GLU A 43 1.40 34.25 -6.52
CA GLU A 43 1.95 33.43 -5.43
C GLU A 43 1.12 32.15 -5.19
N LEU A 44 -0.12 32.11 -5.67
CA LEU A 44 -0.99 30.92 -5.68
C LEU A 44 -0.81 30.03 -6.93
N LEU A 45 0.04 30.43 -7.89
CA LEU A 45 0.35 29.62 -9.07
C LEU A 45 1.47 28.61 -8.77
N SER A 46 1.12 27.32 -8.69
CA SER A 46 2.11 26.24 -8.71
C SER A 46 2.99 26.32 -9.95
N LEU A 47 4.27 26.71 -9.78
CA LEU A 47 5.29 26.72 -10.84
C LEU A 47 5.78 25.30 -11.22
N GLU A 48 4.92 24.29 -11.08
CA GLU A 48 5.24 22.91 -11.41
C GLU A 48 5.12 22.66 -12.90
N THR A 49 6.27 22.49 -13.58
CA THR A 49 6.26 21.95 -14.94
C THR A 49 5.77 20.51 -14.87
N LEU A 50 4.65 20.22 -15.55
CA LEU A 50 4.20 18.85 -15.83
C LEU A 50 5.39 18.07 -16.39
N ARG A 51 5.90 17.11 -15.60
CA ARG A 51 6.95 16.21 -16.08
C ARG A 51 6.35 15.36 -17.20
N ASP A 52 7.05 15.31 -18.33
CA ASP A 52 6.77 14.33 -19.37
C ASP A 52 6.65 12.93 -18.74
N SER A 53 5.62 12.18 -19.15
CA SER A 53 5.40 10.81 -18.70
C SER A 53 6.71 10.02 -18.82
N PRO A 54 7.13 9.27 -17.77
CA PRO A 54 8.43 8.61 -17.74
C PRO A 54 8.71 7.85 -19.03
N LEU A 55 9.85 8.17 -19.67
CA LEU A 55 10.29 7.57 -20.93
C LEU A 55 10.14 6.04 -20.84
N GLN A 56 9.21 5.51 -21.62
CA GLN A 56 8.82 4.11 -21.50
C GLN A 56 10.04 3.22 -21.76
N TRP A 57 10.36 2.41 -20.74
CA TRP A 57 11.55 1.56 -20.54
C TRP A 57 12.60 1.58 -21.67
N PRO A 58 13.85 2.04 -21.41
CA PRO A 58 14.87 2.24 -22.42
C PRO A 58 15.04 1.06 -23.38
N GLU A 59 14.99 1.40 -24.68
CA GLU A 59 15.14 0.52 -25.85
C GLU A 59 14.01 -0.50 -26.10
N ARG A 60 13.25 -0.27 -27.18
CA ARG A 60 12.32 -1.28 -27.72
C ARG A 60 13.12 -2.38 -28.43
N LEU A 61 13.47 -3.43 -27.68
CA LEU A 61 14.20 -4.61 -28.16
C LEU A 61 13.73 -5.10 -29.54
N PRO A 62 14.62 -5.49 -30.48
CA PRO A 62 14.29 -5.92 -31.84
C PRO A 62 13.28 -7.09 -31.94
N GLY A 63 11.99 -6.74 -31.98
CA GLY A 63 10.89 -7.70 -31.92
C GLY A 63 9.83 -7.43 -30.85
N MET A 64 9.99 -6.40 -30.03
CA MET A 64 8.93 -5.99 -29.10
C MET A 64 7.67 -5.53 -29.86
N GLU A 65 7.80 -4.85 -31.00
CA GLU A 65 6.64 -4.46 -31.84
C GLU A 65 5.77 -5.65 -32.27
N ARG A 66 6.38 -6.74 -32.75
CA ARG A 66 5.62 -7.96 -33.11
C ARG A 66 4.96 -8.58 -31.88
N PHE A 67 5.62 -8.56 -30.72
CA PHE A 67 5.05 -9.07 -29.47
C PHE A 67 3.87 -8.20 -29.00
N LEU A 68 4.00 -6.88 -28.96
CA LEU A 68 2.92 -5.96 -28.58
C LEU A 68 1.72 -6.05 -29.54
N THR A 69 1.97 -6.29 -30.85
CA THR A 69 0.91 -6.42 -31.86
C THR A 69 0.27 -7.81 -31.91
N SER A 70 1.00 -8.88 -31.55
CA SER A 70 0.53 -10.27 -31.66
C SER A 70 0.27 -10.97 -30.34
N SER A 71 0.51 -10.32 -29.20
CA SER A 71 0.12 -10.83 -27.89
C SER A 71 -1.25 -10.30 -27.53
N ASP A 72 -2.14 -11.22 -27.16
CA ASP A 72 -3.36 -10.90 -26.42
C ASP A 72 -2.96 -10.54 -24.98
N THR A 73 -2.31 -9.39 -24.83
CA THR A 73 -1.83 -8.89 -23.54
C THR A 73 -2.97 -8.20 -22.80
N PRO A 74 -3.07 -8.34 -21.46
CA PRO A 74 -4.09 -7.67 -20.63
C PRO A 74 -4.09 -6.13 -20.68
N ILE A 75 -3.19 -5.52 -21.45
CA ILE A 75 -3.09 -4.09 -21.74
C ILE A 75 -3.95 -3.72 -22.96
N HIS A 76 -4.05 -4.61 -23.97
CA HIS A 76 -4.75 -4.36 -25.23
C HIS A 76 -6.14 -4.99 -25.28
N THR A 77 -6.38 -6.12 -24.62
CA THR A 77 -7.73 -6.60 -24.32
C THR A 77 -8.14 -6.14 -22.92
N PRO A 78 -9.13 -5.24 -22.77
CA PRO A 78 -9.71 -4.96 -21.46
C PRO A 78 -10.41 -6.24 -20.99
N SER A 79 -9.81 -6.92 -20.00
CA SER A 79 -10.27 -8.23 -19.51
C SER A 79 -11.49 -8.10 -18.57
N THR A 80 -12.51 -7.36 -18.99
CA THR A 80 -13.85 -7.36 -18.39
C THR A 80 -14.59 -8.68 -18.60
N HIS A 81 -14.08 -9.56 -19.47
CA HIS A 81 -14.67 -10.86 -19.80
C HIS A 81 -13.72 -12.05 -19.58
N ALA A 82 -12.78 -11.94 -18.63
CA ALA A 82 -12.22 -13.15 -17.99
C ALA A 82 -13.39 -14.01 -17.52
N ALA A 83 -13.56 -15.21 -18.10
CA ALA A 83 -14.85 -15.89 -18.19
C ALA A 83 -15.44 -16.20 -16.80
N GLN A 84 -16.30 -15.30 -16.33
CA GLN A 84 -16.95 -15.41 -15.02
C GLN A 84 -17.82 -16.67 -15.00
N SER A 85 -17.63 -17.54 -14.01
CA SER A 85 -18.53 -18.67 -13.84
C SER A 85 -19.94 -18.15 -13.55
N GLU A 86 -20.96 -18.91 -13.93
CA GLU A 86 -22.34 -18.66 -13.47
C GLU A 86 -22.39 -18.53 -11.93
N ALA A 87 -21.55 -19.30 -11.23
CA ALA A 87 -21.39 -19.21 -9.78
C ALA A 87 -20.73 -17.90 -9.30
N ASP A 88 -19.94 -17.21 -10.13
CA ASP A 88 -19.31 -15.93 -9.79
C ASP A 88 -20.22 -14.75 -10.14
N ILE A 89 -20.92 -14.82 -11.28
CA ILE A 89 -22.00 -13.90 -11.64
C ILE A 89 -23.08 -13.90 -10.55
N ALA A 90 -23.45 -15.09 -10.04
CA ALA A 90 -24.37 -15.22 -8.91
C ALA A 90 -23.87 -14.54 -7.62
N LYS A 91 -22.56 -14.65 -7.28
CA LYS A 91 -21.97 -13.96 -6.12
C LYS A 91 -21.97 -12.45 -6.30
N ILE A 92 -21.62 -11.96 -7.50
CA ILE A 92 -21.63 -10.52 -7.83
C ILE A 92 -23.05 -9.96 -7.66
N ASN A 93 -24.06 -10.65 -8.19
CA ASN A 93 -25.47 -10.27 -8.04
C ASN A 93 -25.94 -10.32 -6.58
N GLN A 94 -25.51 -11.30 -5.79
CA GLN A 94 -25.79 -11.36 -4.35
C GLN A 94 -25.18 -10.18 -3.58
N LEU A 95 -23.94 -9.79 -3.89
CA LEU A 95 -23.28 -8.63 -3.27
C LEU A 95 -23.93 -7.31 -3.69
N ALA A 96 -24.31 -7.17 -4.96
CA ALA A 96 -25.00 -5.99 -5.48
C ALA A 96 -26.42 -5.81 -4.91
N ALA A 97 -27.04 -6.87 -4.39
CA ALA A 97 -28.34 -6.83 -3.74
C ALA A 97 -28.29 -6.45 -2.24
N LEU A 98 -27.10 -6.28 -1.65
CA LEU A 98 -26.96 -5.90 -0.24
C LEU A 98 -27.22 -4.41 -0.01
N THR A 99 -27.86 -4.08 1.11
CA THR A 99 -27.89 -2.68 1.58
C THR A 99 -26.49 -2.23 2.05
N PRO A 100 -26.18 -0.92 2.07
CA PRO A 100 -24.84 -0.43 2.42
C PRO A 100 -24.32 -0.90 3.80
N SER A 101 -25.21 -1.03 4.79
CA SER A 101 -24.85 -1.58 6.11
C SER A 101 -24.50 -3.08 6.05
N GLN A 102 -25.31 -3.88 5.37
CA GLN A 102 -25.04 -5.31 5.16
C GLN A 102 -23.74 -5.55 4.38
N LEU A 103 -23.45 -4.69 3.40
CA LEU A 103 -22.19 -4.74 2.65
C LEU A 103 -20.99 -4.44 3.55
N ILE A 104 -21.06 -3.39 4.38
CA ILE A 104 -20.03 -3.06 5.38
C ILE A 104 -19.81 -4.24 6.35
N ASP A 105 -20.88 -4.87 6.85
CA ASP A 105 -20.76 -5.98 7.79
C ASP A 105 -20.23 -7.26 7.12
N LYS A 106 -20.55 -7.51 5.84
CA LYS A 106 -19.91 -8.62 5.09
C LYS A 106 -18.43 -8.36 4.81
N ILE A 107 -18.03 -7.10 4.57
CA ILE A 107 -16.62 -6.72 4.42
C ILE A 107 -15.84 -6.98 5.72
N LYS A 108 -16.41 -6.64 6.89
CA LYS A 108 -15.81 -6.98 8.21
C LYS A 108 -15.65 -8.50 8.37
N SER A 109 -16.71 -9.27 8.11
CA SER A 109 -16.66 -10.74 8.14
C SER A 109 -15.53 -11.28 7.27
N MET A 110 -15.40 -10.79 6.03
CA MET A 110 -14.34 -11.21 5.11
C MET A 110 -12.94 -10.83 5.60
N HIS A 111 -12.78 -9.65 6.19
CA HIS A 111 -11.51 -9.23 6.80
C HIS A 111 -11.10 -10.19 7.94
N ASP A 112 -12.04 -10.56 8.81
CA ASP A 112 -11.78 -11.47 9.92
C ASP A 112 -11.52 -12.91 9.43
N GLU A 113 -12.26 -13.37 8.41
CA GLU A 113 -12.03 -14.63 7.70
C GLU A 113 -10.59 -14.70 7.11
N ILE A 114 -10.13 -13.62 6.46
CA ILE A 114 -8.78 -13.49 5.87
C ILE A 114 -7.70 -13.47 6.96
N TYR A 115 -7.89 -12.70 8.04
CA TYR A 115 -6.96 -12.67 9.17
C TYR A 115 -6.78 -14.06 9.79
N GLN A 116 -7.89 -14.77 10.06
CA GLN A 116 -7.86 -16.13 10.61
C GLN A 116 -7.32 -17.18 9.62
N LEU A 117 -7.30 -16.89 8.32
CA LEU A 117 -6.63 -17.72 7.32
C LEU A 117 -5.11 -17.50 7.35
N GLY A 118 -4.64 -16.25 7.32
CA GLY A 118 -3.20 -15.92 7.39
C GLY A 118 -2.53 -16.39 8.69
N LEU A 119 -3.24 -16.31 9.83
CA LEU A 119 -2.78 -16.88 11.11
C LEU A 119 -2.62 -18.41 11.08
N ARG A 120 -3.37 -19.10 10.20
CA ARG A 120 -3.32 -20.56 10.03
C ARG A 120 -2.22 -20.96 9.04
N GLU A 121 -2.11 -20.22 7.94
CA GLU A 121 -1.06 -20.37 6.94
C GLU A 121 0.34 -20.14 7.54
N SER A 122 0.52 -19.09 8.35
CA SER A 122 1.79 -18.81 9.04
C SER A 122 2.23 -19.96 9.98
N LYS A 123 1.27 -20.59 10.68
CA LYS A 123 1.53 -21.78 11.51
C LYS A 123 1.94 -22.98 10.67
N GLU A 124 1.25 -23.22 9.56
CA GLU A 124 1.56 -24.34 8.66
C GLU A 124 2.89 -24.14 7.89
N MET A 125 3.23 -22.91 7.50
CA MET A 125 4.55 -22.57 6.94
C MET A 125 5.67 -22.80 7.96
N THR A 126 5.44 -22.42 9.22
CA THR A 126 6.38 -22.70 10.33
C THR A 126 6.54 -24.21 10.54
N ARG A 127 5.44 -24.97 10.49
CA ARG A 127 5.44 -26.43 10.61
C ARG A 127 6.15 -27.10 9.42
N GLY A 128 5.93 -26.63 8.20
CA GLY A 128 6.62 -27.09 6.99
C GLY A 128 8.13 -26.85 7.05
N LYS A 129 8.56 -25.68 7.52
CA LYS A 129 9.98 -25.35 7.75
C LYS A 129 10.61 -26.29 8.79
N LEU A 130 9.94 -26.55 9.91
CA LEU A 130 10.42 -27.47 10.94
C LEU A 130 10.53 -28.93 10.43
N LEU A 131 9.66 -29.33 9.50
CA LEU A 131 9.66 -30.66 8.88
C LEU A 131 10.59 -30.77 7.65
N GLY A 132 11.32 -29.71 7.28
CA GLY A 132 12.30 -29.72 6.18
C GLY A 132 11.70 -29.96 4.79
N ILE A 133 10.38 -29.82 4.60
CA ILE A 133 9.69 -30.22 3.35
C ILE A 133 10.01 -29.32 2.15
N PHE A 134 10.71 -28.21 2.38
CA PHE A 134 11.21 -27.31 1.34
C PHE A 134 12.66 -27.65 0.92
N ASP A 135 13.45 -28.26 1.81
CA ASP A 135 14.87 -28.55 1.59
C ASP A 135 15.11 -29.78 0.69
N CYS A 136 14.13 -30.68 0.59
CA CYS A 136 14.22 -31.89 -0.23
C CYS A 136 14.27 -31.59 -1.73
N ILE A 137 13.72 -30.44 -2.17
CA ILE A 137 13.75 -29.99 -3.58
C ILE A 137 15.18 -29.56 -3.97
N ALA A 138 15.91 -28.91 -3.06
CA ALA A 138 17.24 -28.35 -3.33
C ALA A 138 18.33 -29.42 -3.57
N LYS A 139 18.06 -30.70 -3.26
CA LYS A 139 19.00 -31.83 -3.44
C LYS A 139 18.67 -32.73 -4.63
N ALA A 140 17.70 -32.34 -5.46
CA ALA A 140 17.19 -33.16 -6.57
C ALA A 140 17.80 -32.82 -7.95
N ASN A 141 18.82 -31.95 -8.00
CA ASN A 141 19.51 -31.55 -9.24
C ASN A 141 21.00 -31.95 -9.13
N PRO A 142 21.51 -32.87 -9.97
CA PRO A 142 22.89 -33.36 -9.94
C PRO A 142 23.89 -32.46 -10.68
#